data_AF-B9TJR5-F1
#
_entry.id   AF-B9TJR5-F1
#
_cell.length_a   1.000
_cell.length_b   1.000
_cell.length_c   1.000
_cell.angle_alpha   90.00
_cell.angle_beta   90.00
_cell.angle_gamma   90.00
#
_symmetry.space_group_name_H-M   'P 1'
#
loop_
_entity.id
_entity.type
_entity.pdbx_description
1 polymer ?
#
loop_
_entity_poly.entity_id
_entity_poly.type
_entity_poly.pdbx_seq_one_letter_code
_entity_poly.pdbx_strand_id
1 'polypeptide(L)'
;MAKTVDAESGFRQVVLDARTAQVLGEPPVEEGFMYVMFKLHVDLFAGLPGMLFLGLMGFLLVIAIVSGVVLYAPFMRKLAFGEIRRQRGKKLKRLDIHNFLGIVTLSWALVVAATGVINAWSDLLVKYWQFDQMSQMIAPYKNLPPPEKFASLQASVQVAQQTEPDMQLGFIAFPGTAYASPHHYGIFMRGDSPITKRLFKPVLVDARTATLTDSRDLPWYLVALLISQPLHFGDYGGTTLKWLWAVLDVITIIVLWTGLMLWWKKRHQYVPDIRSRITLSEAY
;
A
#
# COMPACT_ATOMS: atom_id res chain seq x y z
N MET A 1 -28.98 -0.09 6.52
CA MET A 1 -28.36 1.24 6.49
C MET A 1 -27.73 1.50 7.83
N ALA A 2 -26.57 2.17 7.86
CA ALA A 2 -26.04 2.79 9.07
C ALA A 2 -27.14 3.61 9.75
N LYS A 3 -27.33 3.45 11.06
CA LYS A 3 -28.40 4.13 11.82
C LYS A 3 -28.05 5.59 12.14
N THR A 4 -26.79 5.95 12.03
CA THR A 4 -26.23 7.24 12.40
C THR A 4 -25.09 7.62 11.44
N VAL A 5 -24.80 8.92 11.32
CA VAL A 5 -23.75 9.47 10.42
C VAL A 5 -22.33 9.07 10.83
N ASP A 6 -22.16 8.60 12.07
CA ASP A 6 -20.90 8.17 12.69
C ASP A 6 -20.75 6.64 12.76
N ALA A 7 -21.63 5.87 12.11
CA ALA A 7 -21.54 4.42 12.18
C ALA A 7 -20.26 3.90 11.51
N GLU A 8 -19.47 3.11 12.24
CA GLU A 8 -18.22 2.50 11.76
C GLU A 8 -18.43 1.25 10.88
N SER A 9 -19.68 0.82 10.64
CA SER A 9 -20.01 -0.38 9.87
C SER A 9 -21.26 -0.21 9.00
N GLY A 10 -21.37 -1.03 7.96
CA GLY A 10 -22.50 -0.99 7.03
C GLY A 10 -22.37 0.07 5.93
N PHE A 11 -21.13 0.43 5.58
CA PHE A 11 -20.83 1.24 4.40
C PHE A 11 -21.32 0.50 3.14
N ARG A 12 -22.01 1.24 2.26
CA ARG A 12 -22.38 0.74 0.93
C ARG A 12 -21.75 1.64 -0.10
N GLN A 13 -21.11 1.02 -1.09
CA GLN A 13 -20.73 1.72 -2.29
C GLN A 13 -21.91 1.67 -3.26
N VAL A 14 -22.33 2.84 -3.73
CA VAL A 14 -23.44 2.98 -4.69
C VAL A 14 -22.91 3.73 -5.90
N VAL A 15 -23.15 3.20 -7.08
CA VAL A 15 -22.85 3.88 -8.34
C VAL A 15 -24.11 4.58 -8.82
N LEU A 16 -24.01 5.88 -9.07
CA LEU A 16 -25.11 6.73 -9.51
C LEU A 16 -24.84 7.25 -10.92
N ASP A 17 -25.88 7.39 -11.77
CA ASP A 17 -25.79 8.17 -13.00
C ASP A 17 -25.73 9.66 -12.62
N ALA A 18 -24.65 10.33 -13.01
CA ALA A 18 -24.41 11.73 -12.65
C ALA A 18 -25.46 12.71 -13.20
N ARG A 19 -26.24 12.34 -14.22
CA ARG A 19 -27.25 13.20 -14.87
C ARG A 19 -28.65 13.00 -14.29
N THR A 20 -28.99 11.76 -13.92
CA THR A 20 -30.35 11.40 -13.49
C THR A 20 -30.45 11.06 -12.00
N ALA A 21 -29.31 10.93 -11.31
CA ALA A 21 -29.19 10.43 -9.94
C ALA A 21 -29.76 9.00 -9.73
N GLN A 22 -29.99 8.26 -10.82
CA GLN A 22 -30.45 6.89 -10.73
C GLN A 22 -29.33 5.97 -10.22
N VAL A 23 -29.68 5.06 -9.31
CA VAL A 23 -28.76 4.01 -8.85
C VAL A 23 -28.51 3.02 -9.99
N LEU A 24 -27.28 2.97 -10.47
CA LEU A 24 -26.82 2.04 -11.52
C LEU A 24 -26.43 0.68 -10.94
N GLY A 25 -26.03 0.63 -9.66
CA GLY A 25 -25.74 -0.60 -8.96
C GLY A 25 -25.03 -0.40 -7.63
N GLU A 26 -25.04 -1.44 -6.82
CA GLU A 26 -24.31 -1.53 -5.56
C GLU A 26 -23.21 -2.60 -5.73
N PRO A 27 -21.98 -2.23 -6.14
CA PRO A 27 -20.91 -3.19 -6.30
C PRO A 27 -20.62 -3.89 -4.96
N PRO A 28 -20.59 -5.23 -4.93
CA PRO A 28 -20.34 -5.97 -3.71
C PRO A 28 -18.87 -5.87 -3.31
N VAL A 29 -18.55 -4.94 -2.40
CA VAL A 29 -17.17 -4.67 -1.96
C VAL A 29 -16.69 -5.56 -0.81
N GLU A 30 -17.59 -6.28 -0.14
CA GLU A 30 -17.28 -7.11 1.03
C GLU A 30 -17.52 -8.63 0.81
N GLU A 31 -17.61 -9.07 -0.45
CA GLU A 31 -17.85 -10.48 -0.77
C GLU A 31 -17.07 -10.96 -2.00
N GLY A 32 -17.06 -12.27 -2.21
CA GLY A 32 -16.40 -12.92 -3.34
C GLY A 32 -14.90 -13.19 -3.14
N PHE A 33 -14.32 -13.83 -4.14
CA PHE A 33 -12.92 -14.29 -4.11
C PHE A 33 -11.92 -13.13 -3.94
N MET A 34 -12.14 -12.02 -4.65
CA MET A 34 -11.23 -10.86 -4.60
C MET A 34 -11.21 -10.21 -3.22
N TYR A 35 -12.36 -10.14 -2.53
CA TYR A 35 -12.43 -9.67 -1.15
C TYR A 35 -11.60 -10.57 -0.22
N VAL A 36 -11.75 -11.89 -0.35
CA VAL A 36 -11.00 -12.84 0.49
C VAL A 36 -9.49 -12.72 0.27
N MET A 37 -9.04 -12.65 -0.98
CA MET A 37 -7.62 -12.45 -1.30
C MET A 37 -7.10 -11.11 -0.79
N PHE A 38 -7.89 -10.04 -0.93
CA PHE A 38 -7.53 -8.71 -0.45
C PHE A 38 -7.36 -8.69 1.08
N LYS A 39 -8.33 -9.23 1.83
CA LYS A 39 -8.25 -9.30 3.31
C LYS A 39 -7.08 -10.16 3.76
N LEU A 40 -6.88 -11.32 3.15
CA LEU A 40 -5.69 -12.15 3.42
C LEU A 40 -4.39 -11.35 3.19
N HIS A 41 -4.31 -10.59 2.10
CA HIS A 41 -3.11 -9.84 1.72
C HIS A 41 -2.84 -8.60 2.58
N VAL A 42 -3.89 -7.90 3.01
CA VAL A 42 -3.74 -6.62 3.72
C VAL A 42 -3.76 -6.78 5.24
N ASP A 43 -4.57 -7.69 5.77
CA ASP A 43 -4.75 -7.79 7.24
C ASP A 43 -4.92 -9.21 7.79
N LEU A 44 -4.83 -10.26 6.97
CA LEU A 44 -5.02 -11.66 7.38
C LEU A 44 -6.35 -11.91 8.12
N PHE A 45 -7.38 -11.10 7.86
CA PHE A 45 -8.63 -11.08 8.63
C PHE A 45 -8.48 -10.75 10.13
N ALA A 46 -7.33 -10.22 10.53
CA ALA A 46 -7.01 -9.82 11.89
C ALA A 46 -7.05 -8.30 12.10
N GLY A 47 -7.47 -7.52 11.10
CA GLY A 47 -7.53 -6.05 11.17
C GLY A 47 -6.17 -5.42 11.48
N LEU A 48 -6.14 -4.44 12.39
CA LEU A 48 -4.91 -3.71 12.73
C LEU A 48 -3.74 -4.63 13.16
N PRO A 49 -3.91 -5.63 14.06
CA PRO A 49 -2.86 -6.60 14.36
C PRO A 49 -2.26 -7.28 13.12
N GLY A 50 -3.09 -7.67 12.16
CA GLY A 50 -2.63 -8.32 10.93
C GLY A 50 -1.89 -7.37 10.00
N MET A 51 -2.36 -6.13 9.87
CA MET A 51 -1.66 -5.08 9.12
C MET A 51 -0.26 -4.81 9.71
N LEU A 52 -0.16 -4.72 11.04
CA LEU A 52 1.13 -4.50 11.73
C LEU A 52 2.08 -5.69 11.53
N PHE A 53 1.57 -6.91 11.64
CA PHE A 53 2.34 -8.12 11.39
C PHE A 53 2.85 -8.18 9.95
N LEU A 54 1.99 -7.92 8.97
CA LEU A 54 2.38 -7.90 7.56
C LEU A 54 3.36 -6.76 7.24
N GLY A 55 3.19 -5.58 7.84
CA GLY A 55 4.14 -4.49 7.74
C GLY A 55 5.52 -4.88 8.28
N LEU A 56 5.59 -5.56 9.43
CA LEU A 56 6.84 -6.10 9.96
C LEU A 56 7.46 -7.15 9.02
N MET A 57 6.67 -8.09 8.50
CA MET A 57 7.14 -9.11 7.55
C MET A 57 7.65 -8.48 6.26
N GLY A 58 6.96 -7.46 5.73
CA GLY A 58 7.41 -6.68 4.58
C GLY A 58 8.73 -5.96 4.85
N PHE A 59 8.91 -5.41 6.06
CA PHE A 59 10.17 -4.78 6.46
C PHE A 59 11.32 -5.80 6.52
N LEU A 60 11.06 -6.98 7.08
CA LEU A 60 12.03 -8.08 7.06
C LEU A 60 12.35 -8.55 5.63
N LEU A 61 11.37 -8.54 4.72
CA LEU A 61 11.60 -8.83 3.31
C LEU A 61 12.53 -7.79 2.65
N VAL A 62 12.36 -6.50 2.96
CA VAL A 62 13.29 -5.46 2.47
C VAL A 62 14.71 -5.73 2.96
N ILE A 63 14.89 -6.06 4.25
CA ILE A 63 16.19 -6.44 4.81
C ILE A 63 16.75 -7.70 4.12
N ALA A 64 15.91 -8.70 3.87
CA ALA A 64 16.29 -9.92 3.17
C ALA A 64 16.76 -9.63 1.73
N ILE A 65 16.10 -8.71 1.02
CA ILE A 65 16.49 -8.28 -0.32
C ILE A 65 17.85 -7.57 -0.28
N VAL A 66 18.01 -6.58 0.61
CA VAL A 66 19.28 -5.82 0.75
C VAL A 66 20.43 -6.75 1.11
N SER A 67 20.24 -7.65 2.07
CA SER A 67 21.24 -8.66 2.42
C SER A 67 21.55 -9.61 1.25
N GLY A 68 20.55 -10.00 0.47
CA GLY A 68 20.72 -10.79 -0.75
C GLY A 68 21.63 -10.11 -1.78
N VAL A 69 21.51 -8.78 -1.96
CA VAL A 69 22.39 -7.99 -2.84
C VAL A 69 23.84 -7.99 -2.35
N VAL A 70 24.04 -7.79 -1.04
CA VAL A 70 25.39 -7.82 -0.44
C VAL A 70 26.04 -9.19 -0.64
N LEU A 71 25.27 -10.27 -0.53
CA LEU A 71 25.75 -11.63 -0.76
C LEU A 71 25.91 -11.97 -2.25
N TYR A 72 25.19 -11.31 -3.17
CA TYR A 72 25.25 -11.60 -4.60
C TYR A 72 26.65 -11.39 -5.19
N ALA A 73 27.29 -10.26 -4.86
CA ALA A 73 28.58 -9.87 -5.42
C ALA A 73 29.70 -10.92 -5.28
N PRO A 74 30.00 -11.49 -4.09
CA PRO A 74 31.06 -12.49 -3.95
C PRO A 74 30.75 -13.83 -4.65
N PHE A 75 29.47 -14.23 -4.74
CA PHE A 75 29.08 -15.51 -5.35
C PHE A 75 29.07 -15.46 -6.89
N MET A 76 28.74 -14.31 -7.47
CA MET A 76 28.60 -14.16 -8.92
C MET A 76 29.83 -13.55 -9.59
N ARG A 77 30.85 -13.11 -8.83
CA ARG A 77 32.09 -12.52 -9.37
C ARG A 77 32.84 -13.39 -10.39
N LYS A 78 32.63 -14.71 -10.36
CA LYS A 78 33.32 -15.70 -11.22
C LYS A 78 32.43 -16.27 -12.34
N LEU A 79 31.21 -15.76 -12.50
CA LEU A 79 30.23 -16.25 -13.46
C LEU A 79 29.88 -15.12 -14.43
N ALA A 80 29.68 -15.45 -15.71
CA ALA A 80 29.09 -14.49 -16.64
C ALA A 80 27.65 -14.18 -16.22
N PHE A 81 27.17 -12.96 -16.48
CA PHE A 81 25.79 -12.59 -16.17
C PHE A 81 24.82 -13.57 -16.88
N GLY A 82 23.94 -14.20 -16.12
CA GLY A 82 22.98 -15.19 -16.65
C GLY A 82 23.53 -16.61 -16.89
N GLU A 83 24.75 -16.91 -16.46
CA GLU A 83 25.31 -18.27 -16.61
C GLU A 83 24.59 -19.27 -15.67
N ILE A 84 23.73 -20.12 -16.26
CA ILE A 84 23.12 -21.25 -15.55
C ILE A 84 23.97 -22.49 -15.82
N ARG A 85 24.66 -23.01 -14.80
CA ARG A 85 25.53 -24.19 -14.97
C ARG A 85 24.68 -25.46 -15.10
N ARG A 86 24.37 -25.83 -16.35
CA ARG A 86 23.48 -26.96 -16.68
C ARG A 86 24.12 -28.34 -16.42
N GLN A 87 25.45 -28.44 -16.46
CA GLN A 87 26.19 -29.71 -16.32
C GLN A 87 26.61 -30.04 -14.87
N ARG A 88 26.28 -29.18 -13.89
CA ARG A 88 26.55 -29.46 -12.47
C ARG A 88 25.29 -29.91 -11.74
N GLY A 89 25.47 -30.61 -10.61
CA GLY A 89 24.39 -31.27 -9.88
C GLY A 89 23.17 -30.38 -9.59
N LYS A 90 21.99 -31.00 -9.43
CA LYS A 90 20.66 -30.34 -9.30
C LYS A 90 20.59 -29.21 -8.26
N LYS A 91 21.44 -29.22 -7.22
CA LYS A 91 21.53 -28.17 -6.19
C LYS A 91 22.12 -26.87 -6.76
N LEU A 92 23.19 -26.95 -7.54
CA LEU A 92 23.89 -25.79 -8.07
C LEU A 92 23.05 -25.08 -9.14
N LYS A 93 22.41 -25.86 -10.03
CA LYS A 93 21.47 -25.32 -11.01
C LYS A 93 20.32 -24.53 -10.37
N ARG A 94 19.79 -24.99 -9.23
CA ARG A 94 18.71 -24.28 -8.50
C ARG A 94 19.20 -22.98 -7.88
N LEU A 95 20.41 -22.96 -7.34
CA LEU A 95 21.05 -21.75 -6.82
C LEU A 95 21.26 -20.74 -7.95
N ASP A 96 21.77 -21.19 -9.10
CA ASP A 96 21.99 -20.31 -10.26
C ASP A 96 20.67 -19.72 -10.79
N ILE A 97 19.59 -20.52 -10.84
CA ILE A 97 18.24 -20.04 -11.19
C ILE A 97 17.72 -19.02 -10.18
N HIS A 98 17.86 -19.30 -8.87
CA HIS A 98 17.42 -18.39 -7.81
C HIS A 98 18.16 -17.05 -7.88
N ASN A 99 19.48 -17.08 -8.07
CA ASN A 99 20.30 -15.87 -8.19
C ASN A 99 19.95 -15.08 -9.45
N PHE A 100 19.73 -15.76 -10.58
CA PHE A 100 19.38 -15.11 -11.85
C PHE A 100 17.99 -14.45 -11.80
N LEU A 101 16.97 -15.19 -11.38
CA LEU A 101 15.61 -14.63 -11.27
C LEU A 101 15.57 -13.54 -10.20
N GLY A 102 16.27 -13.74 -9.08
CA GLY A 102 16.38 -12.76 -8.00
C GLY A 102 16.98 -11.43 -8.46
N ILE A 103 18.09 -11.45 -9.21
CA ILE A 103 18.71 -10.21 -9.71
C ILE A 103 17.84 -9.51 -10.76
N VAL A 104 17.15 -10.28 -11.62
CA VAL A 104 16.23 -9.73 -12.63
C VAL A 104 15.05 -9.02 -11.98
N THR A 105 14.48 -9.59 -10.92
CA THR A 105 13.34 -8.99 -10.21
C THR A 105 13.74 -8.03 -9.10
N LEU A 106 15.04 -7.85 -8.83
CA LEU A 106 15.54 -7.21 -7.60
C LEU A 106 14.94 -5.82 -7.38
N SER A 107 15.10 -4.92 -8.36
CA SER A 107 14.67 -3.53 -8.24
C SER A 107 13.16 -3.43 -8.07
N TRP A 108 12.41 -4.22 -8.83
CA TRP A 108 10.96 -4.26 -8.73
C TRP A 108 10.50 -4.82 -7.38
N ALA A 109 11.06 -5.95 -6.92
CA ALA A 109 10.70 -6.57 -5.65
C ALA A 109 11.03 -5.66 -4.47
N LEU A 110 12.13 -4.89 -4.54
CA LEU A 110 12.48 -3.89 -3.54
C LEU A 110 11.44 -2.76 -3.48
N VAL A 111 11.02 -2.22 -4.64
CA VAL A 111 10.00 -1.18 -4.71
C VAL A 111 8.66 -1.71 -4.16
N VAL A 112 8.21 -2.87 -4.60
CA VAL A 112 6.93 -3.46 -4.15
C VAL A 112 6.98 -3.79 -2.65
N ALA A 113 8.08 -4.34 -2.14
CA ALA A 113 8.24 -4.62 -0.71
C ALA A 113 8.25 -3.33 0.12
N ALA A 114 9.05 -2.33 -0.26
CA ALA A 114 9.13 -1.06 0.49
C ALA A 114 7.80 -0.31 0.47
N THR A 115 7.13 -0.23 -0.68
CA THR A 115 5.81 0.38 -0.79
C THR A 115 4.74 -0.42 -0.06
N GLY A 116 4.85 -1.75 -0.01
CA GLY A 116 3.96 -2.61 0.77
C GLY A 116 4.02 -2.32 2.27
N VAL A 117 5.22 -2.07 2.82
CA VAL A 117 5.40 -1.66 4.22
C VAL A 117 4.71 -0.32 4.49
N ILE A 118 4.88 0.66 3.59
CA ILE A 118 4.22 1.97 3.72
C ILE A 118 2.69 1.82 3.69
N ASN A 119 2.16 1.00 2.78
CA ASN A 119 0.72 0.77 2.66
C ASN A 119 0.13 0.01 3.85
N ALA A 120 0.88 -0.92 4.45
CA ALA A 120 0.48 -1.64 5.66
C ALA A 120 0.27 -0.69 6.86
N TRP A 121 0.87 0.50 6.84
CA TRP A 121 0.72 1.53 7.87
C TRP A 121 -0.23 2.66 7.48
N SER A 122 -0.94 2.54 6.35
CA SER A 122 -1.85 3.57 5.84
C SER A 122 -2.86 4.07 6.89
N ASP A 123 -3.55 3.16 7.56
CA ASP A 123 -4.52 3.49 8.63
C ASP A 123 -3.88 4.29 9.77
N LEU A 124 -2.67 3.93 10.17
CA LEU A 124 -1.93 4.66 11.21
C LEU A 124 -1.52 6.05 10.75
N LEU A 125 -1.04 6.17 9.51
CA LEU A 125 -0.63 7.46 8.92
C LEU A 125 -1.83 8.41 8.78
N VAL A 126 -2.98 7.89 8.33
CA VAL A 126 -4.22 8.67 8.22
C VAL A 126 -4.73 9.07 9.59
N LYS A 127 -4.74 8.14 10.57
CA LYS A 127 -5.12 8.47 11.95
C LYS A 127 -4.18 9.52 12.56
N TYR A 128 -2.88 9.40 12.35
CA TYR A 128 -1.92 10.38 12.83
C TYR A 128 -2.18 11.77 12.24
N TRP A 129 -2.47 11.86 10.94
CA TRP A 129 -2.87 13.11 10.30
C TRP A 129 -4.19 13.67 10.86
N GLN A 130 -5.18 12.81 11.13
CA GLN A 130 -6.44 13.21 11.75
C GLN A 130 -6.22 13.79 13.16
N PHE A 131 -5.36 13.14 13.96
CA PHE A 131 -5.05 13.59 15.31
C PHE A 131 -4.20 14.86 15.35
N ASP A 132 -3.29 15.05 14.41
CA ASP A 132 -2.40 16.21 14.38
C ASP A 132 -2.99 17.38 13.59
N GLN A 133 -3.01 17.29 12.26
CA GLN A 133 -3.36 18.43 11.41
C GLN A 133 -4.87 18.69 11.38
N MET A 134 -5.68 17.67 11.13
CA MET A 134 -7.13 17.86 11.03
C MET A 134 -7.70 18.40 12.34
N SER A 135 -7.23 17.90 13.49
CA SER A 135 -7.68 18.38 14.81
C SER A 135 -7.39 19.87 15.03
N GLN A 136 -6.27 20.38 14.51
CA GLN A 136 -5.94 21.81 14.54
C GLN A 136 -6.83 22.62 13.59
N MET A 137 -7.09 22.12 12.39
CA MET A 137 -7.95 22.79 11.40
C MET A 137 -9.39 22.96 11.91
N ILE A 138 -9.87 21.99 12.69
CA ILE A 138 -11.26 21.97 13.21
C ILE A 138 -11.36 22.42 14.67
N ALA A 139 -10.25 22.81 15.31
CA ALA A 139 -10.21 23.19 16.72
C ALA A 139 -11.27 24.23 17.12
N PRO A 140 -11.57 25.28 16.31
CA PRO A 140 -12.62 26.25 16.63
C PRO A 140 -14.04 25.66 16.72
N TYR A 141 -14.27 24.50 16.10
CA TYR A 141 -15.59 23.88 15.93
C TYR A 141 -15.84 22.69 16.88
N LYS A 142 -14.84 22.28 17.67
CA LYS A 142 -14.87 21.03 18.47
C LYS A 142 -16.06 20.92 19.43
N ASN A 143 -16.53 22.04 19.97
CA ASN A 143 -17.61 22.09 20.97
C ASN A 143 -18.92 22.66 20.42
N LEU A 144 -19.01 22.89 19.10
CA LEU A 144 -20.23 23.40 18.49
C LEU A 144 -21.18 22.24 18.15
N PRO A 145 -22.50 22.39 18.36
CA PRO A 145 -23.47 21.38 17.95
C PRO A 145 -23.49 21.28 16.41
N PRO A 146 -23.62 20.06 15.83
CA PRO A 146 -23.69 19.91 14.37
C PRO A 146 -24.76 20.83 13.76
N PRO A 147 -24.50 21.42 12.58
CA PRO A 147 -25.42 22.38 11.98
C PRO A 147 -26.72 21.69 11.56
N GLU A 148 -27.86 22.28 11.94
CA GLU A 148 -29.19 21.80 11.53
C GLU A 148 -29.54 22.20 10.08
N LYS A 149 -28.88 23.25 9.58
CA LYS A 149 -29.07 23.78 8.24
C LYS A 149 -27.74 23.81 7.51
N PHE A 150 -27.72 23.15 6.35
CA PHE A 150 -26.58 23.12 5.47
C PHE A 150 -26.70 24.20 4.39
N ALA A 151 -25.59 24.88 4.10
CA ALA A 151 -25.44 25.70 2.92
C ALA A 151 -25.47 24.85 1.64
N SER A 152 -25.55 25.51 0.49
CA SER A 152 -25.48 24.84 -0.80
C SER A 152 -24.13 24.15 -0.98
N LEU A 153 -24.16 22.83 -1.22
CA LEU A 153 -22.97 22.06 -1.59
C LEU A 153 -22.26 22.69 -2.80
N GLN A 154 -23.02 23.20 -3.77
CA GLN A 154 -22.47 23.85 -4.96
C GLN A 154 -21.68 25.11 -4.60
N ALA A 155 -22.15 25.90 -3.61
CA ALA A 155 -21.42 27.07 -3.14
C ALA A 155 -20.11 26.65 -2.45
N SER A 156 -20.14 25.60 -1.64
CA SER A 156 -18.93 25.05 -1.01
C SER A 156 -17.91 24.55 -2.03
N VAL A 157 -18.36 23.87 -3.10
CA VAL A 157 -17.50 23.45 -4.21
C VAL A 157 -16.89 24.64 -4.94
N GLN A 158 -17.66 25.70 -5.19
CA GLN A 158 -17.15 26.92 -5.80
C GLN A 158 -16.06 27.57 -4.95
N VAL A 159 -16.22 27.62 -3.63
CA VAL A 159 -15.18 28.12 -2.72
C VAL A 159 -13.91 27.29 -2.85
N ALA A 160 -14.02 25.95 -2.84
CA ALA A 160 -12.83 25.11 -2.99
C ALA A 160 -12.12 25.26 -4.35
N GLN A 161 -12.89 25.43 -5.44
CA GLN A 161 -12.34 25.72 -6.78
C GLN A 161 -11.67 27.10 -6.85
N GLN A 162 -12.17 28.09 -6.11
CA GLN A 162 -11.54 29.41 -6.01
C GLN A 162 -10.27 29.38 -5.17
N THR A 163 -10.23 28.57 -4.11
CA THR A 163 -9.04 28.38 -3.27
C THR A 163 -7.92 27.68 -4.02
N GLU A 164 -8.24 26.64 -4.81
CA GLU A 164 -7.26 25.84 -5.57
C GLU A 164 -7.62 25.80 -7.07
N PRO A 165 -7.41 26.90 -7.82
CA PRO A 165 -7.87 27.03 -9.21
C PRO A 165 -7.16 26.08 -10.20
N ASP A 166 -5.94 25.66 -9.88
CA ASP A 166 -5.15 24.74 -10.70
C ASP A 166 -5.41 23.26 -10.37
N MET A 167 -6.32 22.97 -9.45
CA MET A 167 -6.68 21.61 -9.04
C MET A 167 -8.08 21.21 -9.50
N GLN A 168 -8.29 19.90 -9.61
CA GLN A 168 -9.58 19.29 -9.92
C GLN A 168 -10.24 18.75 -8.66
N LEU A 169 -11.57 18.75 -8.65
CA LEU A 169 -12.33 18.06 -7.62
C LEU A 169 -12.03 16.55 -7.67
N GLY A 170 -11.56 16.00 -6.54
CA GLY A 170 -11.32 14.58 -6.36
C GLY A 170 -12.55 13.88 -5.82
N PHE A 171 -12.87 14.14 -4.55
CA PHE A 171 -14.09 13.66 -3.90
C PHE A 171 -14.53 14.65 -2.81
N ILE A 172 -15.76 14.48 -2.35
CA ILE A 172 -16.34 15.28 -1.27
C ILE A 172 -16.67 14.35 -0.10
N ALA A 173 -16.08 14.65 1.05
CA ALA A 173 -16.44 14.06 2.34
C ALA A 173 -17.55 14.91 2.97
N PHE A 174 -18.70 14.29 3.22
CA PHE A 174 -19.81 14.95 3.88
C PHE A 174 -19.53 15.16 5.37
N PRO A 175 -20.19 16.14 6.01
CA PRO A 175 -20.01 16.41 7.43
C PRO A 175 -20.27 15.16 8.29
N GLY A 176 -19.35 14.86 9.20
CA GLY A 176 -19.46 13.72 10.13
C GLY A 176 -18.86 12.40 9.63
N THR A 177 -18.25 12.39 8.45
CA THR A 177 -17.53 11.22 7.92
C THR A 177 -16.09 11.14 8.47
N ALA A 178 -15.40 10.01 8.27
CA ALA A 178 -13.99 9.86 8.69
C ALA A 178 -13.02 10.90 8.08
N TYR A 179 -13.42 11.57 7.00
CA TYR A 179 -12.57 12.53 6.28
C TYR A 179 -13.02 13.99 6.47
N ALA A 180 -14.06 14.26 7.26
CA ALA A 180 -14.54 15.62 7.53
C ALA A 180 -15.21 15.72 8.91
N SER A 181 -15.04 16.85 9.59
CA SER A 181 -15.74 17.03 10.87
C SER A 181 -17.26 17.20 10.68
N PRO A 182 -18.06 17.10 11.74
CA PRO A 182 -19.52 17.33 11.68
C PRO A 182 -19.95 18.70 11.14
N HIS A 183 -19.01 19.64 11.00
CA HIS A 183 -19.27 21.02 10.58
C HIS A 183 -18.77 21.35 9.19
N HIS A 184 -18.07 20.43 8.50
CA HIS A 184 -17.40 20.76 7.25
C HIS A 184 -17.78 19.83 6.12
N TYR A 185 -17.90 20.41 4.93
CA TYR A 185 -17.64 19.67 3.71
C TYR A 185 -16.12 19.57 3.54
N GLY A 186 -15.59 18.35 3.62
CA GLY A 186 -14.19 18.08 3.30
C GLY A 186 -14.05 17.90 1.79
N ILE A 187 -13.63 18.94 1.09
CA ILE A 187 -13.49 18.92 -0.36
C ILE A 187 -12.05 18.60 -0.70
N PHE A 188 -11.82 17.39 -1.22
CA PHE A 188 -10.47 16.91 -1.53
C PHE A 188 -10.13 17.21 -2.98
N MET A 189 -9.30 18.23 -3.17
CA MET A 189 -8.80 18.68 -4.46
C MET A 189 -7.58 17.85 -4.86
N ARG A 190 -7.38 17.58 -6.15
CA ARG A 190 -6.24 16.81 -6.68
C ARG A 190 -5.62 17.53 -7.87
N GLY A 191 -4.33 17.35 -8.09
CA GLY A 191 -3.68 17.94 -9.26
C GLY A 191 -4.15 17.31 -10.58
N ASP A 192 -3.80 17.95 -11.69
CA ASP A 192 -4.19 17.56 -13.05
C ASP A 192 -3.14 16.67 -13.76
N SER A 193 -1.94 16.54 -13.18
CA SER A 193 -0.82 15.83 -13.79
C SER A 193 -0.75 14.36 -13.36
N PRO A 194 -0.07 13.48 -14.14
CA PRO A 194 0.06 12.06 -13.80
C PRO A 194 0.60 11.76 -12.40
N ILE A 195 1.44 12.65 -11.86
CA ILE A 195 2.07 12.52 -10.54
C ILE A 195 1.18 13.11 -9.44
N THR A 196 0.52 14.23 -9.73
CA THR A 196 -0.25 14.99 -8.72
C THR A 196 -1.72 14.56 -8.63
N LYS A 197 -2.24 13.83 -9.62
CA LYS A 197 -3.63 13.34 -9.66
C LYS A 197 -4.04 12.41 -8.50
N ARG A 198 -3.09 11.93 -7.71
CA ARG A 198 -3.32 11.10 -6.51
C ARG A 198 -3.04 11.82 -5.20
N LEU A 199 -2.58 13.08 -5.26
CA LEU A 199 -2.33 13.90 -4.09
C LEU A 199 -3.59 14.70 -3.78
N PHE A 200 -4.30 14.28 -2.73
CA PHE A 200 -5.58 14.88 -2.33
C PHE A 200 -5.38 15.95 -1.27
N LYS A 201 -5.42 17.22 -1.67
CA LYS A 201 -5.34 18.37 -0.77
C LYS A 201 -6.73 18.65 -0.15
N PRO A 202 -6.86 18.62 1.18
CA PRO A 202 -8.11 18.93 1.85
C PRO A 202 -8.39 20.44 1.82
N VAL A 203 -9.61 20.79 1.41
CA VAL A 203 -10.19 22.12 1.57
C VAL A 203 -11.43 21.98 2.46
N LEU A 204 -11.34 22.46 3.70
CA LEU A 204 -12.44 22.42 4.65
C LEU A 204 -13.31 23.66 4.47
N VAL A 205 -14.56 23.43 4.10
CA VAL A 205 -15.56 24.50 3.95
C VAL A 205 -16.65 24.31 4.98
N ASP A 206 -16.95 25.37 5.74
CA ASP A 206 -18.02 25.39 6.72
C ASP A 206 -19.35 25.02 6.05
N ALA A 207 -19.95 23.95 6.54
CA ALA A 207 -21.14 23.35 5.94
C ALA A 207 -22.41 24.19 6.17
N ARG A 208 -22.38 25.17 7.08
CA ARG A 208 -23.51 26.08 7.37
C ARG A 208 -23.44 27.37 6.56
N THR A 209 -22.24 27.92 6.36
CA THR A 209 -22.05 29.25 5.74
C THR A 209 -21.48 29.19 4.33
N ALA A 210 -20.97 28.03 3.90
CA ALA A 210 -20.17 27.88 2.69
C ALA A 210 -18.96 28.83 2.66
N THR A 211 -18.32 29.06 3.81
CA THR A 211 -17.07 29.84 3.90
C THR A 211 -15.88 28.91 4.09
N LEU A 212 -14.73 29.28 3.52
CA LEU A 212 -13.49 28.55 3.74
C LEU A 212 -13.12 28.58 5.23
N THR A 213 -12.87 27.41 5.81
CA THR A 213 -12.34 27.28 7.17
C THR A 213 -10.83 27.18 7.15
N ASP A 214 -10.30 26.19 6.43
CA ASP A 214 -8.85 25.93 6.36
C ASP A 214 -8.53 25.08 5.11
N SER A 215 -7.32 25.23 4.58
CA SER A 215 -6.75 24.34 3.56
C SER A 215 -5.24 24.26 3.75
N ARG A 216 -4.72 23.03 3.76
CA ARG A 216 -3.30 22.75 4.02
C ARG A 216 -2.77 21.73 3.05
N ASP A 217 -1.50 21.88 2.70
CA ASP A 217 -0.80 20.88 1.92
C ASP A 217 -0.64 19.58 2.72
N LEU A 218 -0.60 18.47 1.99
CA LEU A 218 -0.41 17.16 2.60
C LEU A 218 0.98 17.07 3.25
N PRO A 219 1.07 16.52 4.46
CA PRO A 219 2.36 16.23 5.06
C PRO A 219 3.10 15.17 4.24
N TRP A 220 4.44 15.22 4.27
CA TRP A 220 5.32 14.39 3.44
C TRP A 220 5.04 12.88 3.57
N TYR A 221 4.59 12.41 4.75
CA TYR A 221 4.30 10.99 4.98
C TYR A 221 3.01 10.54 4.27
N LEU A 222 2.01 11.41 4.14
CA LEU A 222 0.81 11.13 3.32
C LEU A 222 1.13 11.22 1.83
N VAL A 223 1.99 12.15 1.43
CA VAL A 223 2.51 12.20 0.04
C VAL A 223 3.24 10.89 -0.30
N ALA A 224 4.12 10.42 0.60
CA ALA A 224 4.82 9.15 0.44
C ALA A 224 3.84 7.97 0.34
N LEU A 225 2.81 7.92 1.19
CA LEU A 225 1.76 6.91 1.12
C LEU A 225 1.05 6.93 -0.24
N LEU A 226 0.57 8.09 -0.69
CA LEU A 226 -0.19 8.22 -1.94
C LEU A 226 0.64 7.92 -3.19
N ILE A 227 1.94 8.24 -3.17
CA ILE A 227 2.89 7.88 -4.24
C ILE A 227 3.29 6.39 -4.18
N SER A 228 3.31 5.79 -2.98
CA SER A 228 3.63 4.37 -2.84
C SER A 228 2.58 3.45 -3.48
N GLN A 229 1.30 3.84 -3.44
CA GLN A 229 0.18 3.07 -3.99
C GLN A 229 0.34 2.73 -5.48
N PRO A 230 0.55 3.69 -6.42
CA PRO A 230 0.76 3.35 -7.82
C PRO A 230 1.95 2.44 -8.04
N LEU A 231 3.04 2.66 -7.32
CA LEU A 231 4.25 1.86 -7.43
C LEU A 231 4.04 0.42 -6.95
N HIS A 232 3.23 0.23 -5.91
CA HIS A 232 2.86 -1.09 -5.41
C HIS A 232 1.92 -1.82 -6.38
N PHE A 233 0.84 -1.15 -6.81
CA PHE A 233 -0.23 -1.77 -7.61
C PHE A 233 0.08 -1.87 -9.11
N GLY A 234 1.04 -1.10 -9.63
CA GLY A 234 1.37 -1.08 -11.06
C GLY A 234 0.25 -0.50 -11.94
N ASP A 235 -0.56 0.42 -11.41
CA ASP A 235 -1.78 0.93 -12.05
C ASP A 235 -1.61 2.31 -12.73
N TYR A 236 -0.37 2.76 -12.95
CA TYR A 236 -0.05 4.05 -13.58
C TYR A 236 0.33 3.96 -15.06
N GLY A 237 0.73 2.77 -15.55
CA GLY A 237 1.15 2.53 -16.94
C GLY A 237 0.14 1.77 -17.79
N GLY A 238 -1.13 1.74 -17.38
CA GLY A 238 -2.21 1.05 -18.10
C GLY A 238 -2.06 -0.48 -18.12
N THR A 239 -2.70 -1.12 -19.10
CA THR A 239 -2.80 -2.59 -19.17
C THR A 239 -1.47 -3.29 -19.42
N THR A 240 -0.56 -2.68 -20.20
CA THR A 240 0.78 -3.24 -20.46
C THR A 240 1.57 -3.37 -19.16
N LEU A 241 1.52 -2.36 -18.30
CA LEU A 241 2.20 -2.39 -17.01
C LEU A 241 1.63 -3.48 -16.09
N LYS A 242 0.31 -3.69 -16.10
CA LYS A 242 -0.34 -4.76 -15.34
C LYS A 242 0.14 -6.15 -15.76
N TRP A 243 0.29 -6.40 -17.06
CA TRP A 243 0.87 -7.66 -17.56
C TRP A 243 2.32 -7.83 -17.14
N LEU A 244 3.12 -6.76 -17.18
CA LEU A 244 4.49 -6.80 -16.68
C LEU A 244 4.54 -7.13 -15.17
N TRP A 245 3.68 -6.49 -14.37
CA TRP A 245 3.55 -6.78 -12.93
C TRP A 245 3.20 -8.24 -12.70
N ALA A 246 2.20 -8.77 -13.42
CA ALA A 246 1.79 -10.16 -13.29
C ALA A 246 2.92 -11.15 -13.62
N VAL A 247 3.74 -10.86 -14.65
CA VAL A 247 4.91 -11.69 -14.98
C VAL A 247 5.97 -11.62 -13.88
N LEU A 248 6.25 -10.42 -13.36
CA LEU A 248 7.21 -10.23 -12.27
C LEU A 248 6.75 -10.92 -10.98
N ASP A 249 5.46 -10.85 -10.66
CA ASP A 249 4.84 -11.58 -9.54
C ASP A 249 5.07 -13.09 -9.67
N VAL A 250 4.80 -13.67 -10.85
CA VAL A 250 5.03 -15.10 -11.10
C VAL A 250 6.50 -15.47 -10.93
N ILE A 251 7.42 -14.63 -11.45
CA ILE A 251 8.87 -14.86 -11.27
C ILE A 251 9.23 -14.80 -9.79
N THR A 252 8.71 -13.83 -9.03
CA THR A 252 8.99 -13.69 -7.60
C THR A 252 8.42 -14.85 -6.79
N ILE A 253 7.25 -15.39 -7.14
CA ILE A 253 6.73 -16.65 -6.55
C ILE A 253 7.73 -17.79 -6.76
N ILE A 254 8.31 -17.91 -7.96
CA ILE A 254 9.35 -18.91 -8.26
C ILE A 254 10.62 -18.66 -7.43
N VAL A 255 11.05 -17.40 -7.28
CA VAL A 255 12.22 -17.02 -6.46
C VAL A 255 12.00 -17.40 -5.00
N LEU A 256 10.84 -17.08 -4.42
CA LEU A 256 10.47 -17.45 -3.05
C LEU A 256 10.44 -18.97 -2.86
N TRP A 257 9.80 -19.69 -3.78
CA TRP A 257 9.74 -21.16 -3.75
C TRP A 257 11.13 -21.80 -3.84
N THR A 258 11.97 -21.34 -4.76
CA THR A 258 13.34 -21.85 -4.91
C THR A 258 14.21 -21.53 -3.70
N GLY A 259 14.07 -20.35 -3.12
CA GLY A 259 14.72 -19.97 -1.86
C GLY A 259 14.34 -20.89 -0.70
N LEU A 260 13.04 -21.14 -0.52
CA LEU A 260 12.53 -22.05 0.51
C LEU A 260 13.08 -23.48 0.34
N MET A 261 13.09 -24.00 -0.88
CA MET A 261 13.66 -25.31 -1.16
C MET A 261 15.17 -25.39 -0.86
N LEU A 262 15.93 -24.35 -1.19
CA LEU A 262 17.37 -24.29 -0.91
C LEU A 262 17.64 -24.27 0.60
N TRP A 263 16.86 -23.48 1.34
CA TRP A 263 16.91 -23.42 2.80
C TRP A 263 16.58 -24.79 3.43
N TRP A 264 15.47 -25.42 3.00
CA TRP A 264 15.04 -26.72 3.52
C TRP A 264 16.05 -27.85 3.26
N LYS A 265 16.71 -27.84 2.11
CA LYS A 265 17.75 -28.85 1.81
C LYS A 265 19.05 -28.61 2.57
N LYS A 266 19.39 -27.35 2.85
CA LYS A 266 20.59 -27.01 3.63
C LYS A 266 20.47 -27.45 5.09
N ARG A 267 19.29 -27.27 5.71
CA ARG A 267 19.05 -27.69 7.11
C ARG A 267 19.12 -29.21 7.32
N HIS A 268 18.84 -30.03 6.31
CA HIS A 268 18.95 -31.50 6.40
C HIS A 268 20.37 -32.03 6.11
N GLN A 269 21.29 -31.17 5.65
CA GLN A 269 22.69 -31.53 5.44
C GLN A 269 23.59 -31.10 6.61
N TYR A 270 23.06 -30.35 7.59
CA TYR A 270 23.76 -30.05 8.83
C TYR A 270 23.54 -31.18 9.84
N VAL A 271 24.11 -32.36 9.54
CA VAL A 271 24.49 -33.31 10.58
C VAL A 271 25.96 -33.00 10.83
N PRO A 272 26.37 -32.48 11.99
CA PRO A 272 27.79 -32.42 12.30
C PRO A 272 28.27 -33.87 12.23
N ASP A 273 29.14 -34.18 11.28
CA ASP A 273 29.76 -35.49 11.19
C ASP A 273 30.73 -35.61 12.38
N ILE A 274 30.18 -35.96 13.54
CA ILE A 274 30.95 -36.19 14.77
C ILE A 274 31.93 -37.36 14.54
N ARG A 275 31.65 -38.27 13.59
CA ARG A 275 32.53 -39.40 13.26
C ARG A 275 33.79 -38.99 12.50
N SER A 276 33.79 -37.89 11.75
CA SER A 276 35.01 -37.41 11.07
C SER A 276 35.99 -36.69 12.00
N ARG A 277 35.59 -36.36 13.25
CA ARG A 277 36.48 -35.78 14.26
C ARG A 277 37.18 -36.82 15.14
N ILE A 278 36.60 -38.00 15.31
CA ILE A 278 37.19 -39.06 16.16
C ILE A 278 38.35 -39.75 15.44
N THR A 279 38.28 -39.94 14.12
CA THR A 279 39.34 -40.59 13.33
C THR A 279 40.63 -39.76 13.19
N LEU A 280 40.59 -38.44 13.43
CA LEU A 280 41.79 -37.59 13.46
C LEU A 280 42.40 -37.44 14.86
N SER A 281 41.66 -37.82 15.91
CA SER A 281 42.13 -37.79 17.30
C SER A 281 42.89 -39.05 17.71
N GLU A 282 42.75 -40.15 16.96
CA GLU A 282 43.49 -41.40 17.19
C GLU A 282 44.76 -41.51 16.32
N ALA A 283 45.05 -40.48 15.51
CA ALA A 283 46.20 -40.43 14.61
C ALA A 283 47.31 -39.44 15.06
N TYR A 284 47.21 -38.91 16.29
CA TYR A 284 48.24 -38.09 16.94
C TYR A 284 48.54 -38.61 18.35
#